data_AF-A0A9E4GMZ0-F1
#
_entry.id   AF-A0A9E4GMZ0-F1
#
_cell.length_a   1.000
_cell.length_b   1.000
_cell.length_c   1.000
_cell.angle_alpha   90.00
_cell.angle_beta   90.00
_cell.angle_gamma   90.00
#
_symmetry.space_group_name_H-M   'P 1'
#
loop_
_entity.id
_entity.type
_entity.pdbx_description
1 polymer ?
#
loop_
_entity_poly.entity_id
_entity_poly.type
_entity_poly.pdbx_seq_one_letter_code
_entity_poly.pdbx_strand_id
1 'polypeptide(L)'
;MSGVRFPHWDTQLRRRARRSKRRPAFVDDLGNVLDEINAWGLLAAQQEAQHRDITAFGPDLFRGFLPHAWAGVALWYKSKGYYFYDQIQLLGIWALRNDREAIDIVCGLRALRYALPFFSAESYYHRIRREFRTCYKDNGQPPTGERRRYACAWEPTRRLAIRRDLEETLAQWATRPEQGT
;
A
#
# COMPACT_ATOMS: atom_id res chain seq x y z
N MET A 1 -26.64 -36.58 28.13
CA MET A 1 -26.33 -36.79 26.71
C MET A 1 -25.73 -35.49 26.18
N SER A 2 -24.46 -35.56 25.81
CA SER A 2 -23.55 -34.43 25.66
C SER A 2 -23.51 -33.96 24.21
N GLY A 3 -24.04 -32.77 23.92
CA GLY A 3 -23.96 -32.12 22.62
C GLY A 3 -22.67 -31.31 22.51
N VAL A 4 -21.65 -31.86 21.86
CA VAL A 4 -20.39 -31.16 21.57
C VAL A 4 -20.65 -30.07 20.52
N ARG A 5 -20.59 -28.79 20.92
CA ARG A 5 -20.51 -27.64 20.00
C ARG A 5 -19.09 -27.51 19.47
N PHE A 6 -18.91 -27.68 18.17
CA PHE A 6 -17.65 -27.37 17.49
C PHE A 6 -17.51 -25.84 17.29
N PRO A 7 -16.36 -25.22 17.63
CA PRO A 7 -16.16 -23.79 17.42
C PRO A 7 -15.85 -23.43 15.97
N HIS A 8 -16.41 -22.30 15.55
CA HIS A 8 -16.38 -21.55 14.27
C HIS A 8 -14.98 -21.22 13.65
N TRP A 9 -13.86 -21.83 14.05
CA TRP A 9 -12.52 -21.39 13.63
C TRP A 9 -12.20 -21.57 12.13
N ASP A 10 -12.94 -22.40 11.39
CA ASP A 10 -12.63 -22.75 9.99
C ASP A 10 -12.97 -21.62 8.99
N THR A 11 -13.84 -20.67 9.35
CA THR A 11 -14.28 -19.60 8.42
C THR A 11 -13.27 -18.46 8.30
N GLN A 12 -12.47 -18.20 9.34
CA GLN A 12 -11.44 -17.13 9.31
C GLN A 12 -10.19 -17.57 8.55
N LEU A 13 -9.77 -18.83 8.67
CA LEU A 13 -8.61 -19.37 7.95
C LEU A 13 -8.87 -19.55 6.44
N ARG A 14 -10.10 -19.90 6.05
CA ARG A 14 -10.49 -20.02 4.62
C ARG A 14 -10.58 -18.69 3.87
N ARG A 15 -10.86 -17.58 4.57
CA ARG A 15 -10.82 -16.22 3.97
C ARG A 15 -9.39 -15.77 3.65
N ARG A 16 -8.41 -16.11 4.50
CA ARG A 16 -6.98 -15.88 4.22
C ARG A 16 -6.47 -16.72 3.04
N ALA A 17 -6.95 -17.95 2.89
CA ALA A 17 -6.48 -18.87 1.85
C ALA A 17 -7.01 -18.58 0.43
N ARG A 18 -8.10 -17.83 0.26
CA ARG A 18 -8.79 -17.66 -1.04
C ARG A 18 -8.46 -16.39 -1.81
N ARG A 19 -7.42 -15.65 -1.43
CA ARG A 19 -6.96 -14.47 -2.18
C ARG A 19 -5.44 -14.32 -2.21
N SER A 20 -4.68 -15.42 -2.24
CA SER A 20 -3.32 -15.35 -2.76
C SER A 20 -3.38 -15.18 -4.28
N LYS A 21 -3.72 -13.95 -4.72
CA LYS A 21 -3.12 -13.44 -5.96
C LYS A 21 -1.63 -13.72 -5.78
N ARG A 22 -1.04 -14.52 -6.67
CA ARG A 22 0.41 -14.76 -6.68
C ARG A 22 1.08 -13.40 -6.49
N ARG A 23 1.74 -13.21 -5.35
CA ARG A 23 2.51 -12.00 -5.07
C ARG A 23 3.49 -11.86 -6.23
N PRO A 24 3.48 -10.76 -6.99
CA PRO A 24 4.52 -10.57 -7.99
C PRO A 24 5.86 -10.53 -7.23
N ALA A 25 6.86 -11.27 -7.69
CA ALA A 25 8.18 -11.23 -7.09
C ALA A 25 8.96 -10.07 -7.72
N PHE A 26 9.67 -9.30 -6.90
CA PHE A 26 10.74 -8.47 -7.42
C PHE A 26 11.93 -9.36 -7.77
N VAL A 27 12.64 -9.02 -8.85
CA VAL A 27 13.88 -9.70 -9.27
C VAL A 27 15.02 -8.70 -9.23
N ASP A 28 15.04 -7.87 -8.19
CA ASP A 28 16.07 -6.85 -7.93
C ASP A 28 16.30 -6.69 -6.41
N ASP A 29 17.39 -6.02 -6.05
CA ASP A 29 17.80 -5.83 -4.67
C ASP A 29 16.85 -4.91 -3.88
N LEU A 30 16.32 -3.85 -4.51
CA LEU A 30 15.32 -2.97 -3.90
C LEU A 30 14.06 -3.74 -3.48
N GLY A 31 13.60 -4.65 -4.32
CA GLY A 31 12.49 -5.52 -4.02
C GLY A 31 12.78 -6.57 -2.95
N ASN A 32 13.99 -7.14 -2.95
CA ASN A 32 14.43 -8.02 -1.87
C ASN A 32 14.37 -7.31 -0.51
N VAL A 33 14.80 -6.04 -0.45
CA VAL A 33 14.70 -5.23 0.77
C VAL A 33 13.25 -5.05 1.22
N LEU A 34 12.32 -4.77 0.29
CA LEU A 34 10.89 -4.66 0.59
C LEU A 34 10.30 -5.99 1.08
N ASP A 35 10.76 -7.12 0.54
CA ASP A 35 10.38 -8.46 0.96
C ASP A 35 10.90 -8.77 2.36
N GLU A 36 12.14 -8.39 2.66
CA GLU A 36 12.81 -8.57 3.95
C GLU A 36 12.11 -7.84 5.10
N ILE A 37 11.60 -6.63 4.86
CA ILE A 37 10.78 -5.88 5.84
C ILE A 37 9.29 -6.26 5.79
N ASN A 38 8.91 -7.19 4.91
CA ASN A 38 7.52 -7.62 4.68
C ASN A 38 6.56 -6.46 4.32
N ALA A 39 7.02 -5.51 3.49
CA ALA A 39 6.24 -4.32 3.11
C ALA A 39 4.83 -4.66 2.58
N TRP A 40 4.73 -5.73 1.77
CA TRP A 40 3.45 -6.22 1.27
C TRP A 40 2.52 -6.67 2.38
N GLY A 41 2.99 -7.50 3.32
CA GLY A 41 2.16 -8.01 4.41
C GLY A 41 1.66 -6.88 5.31
N LEU A 42 2.48 -5.86 5.54
CA LEU A 42 2.11 -4.67 6.31
C LEU A 42 0.95 -3.90 5.66
N LEU A 43 1.04 -3.63 4.35
CA LEU A 43 -0.01 -2.92 3.63
C LEU A 43 -1.25 -3.78 3.35
N ALA A 44 -1.09 -5.09 3.14
CA ALA A 44 -2.21 -6.01 3.02
C ALA A 44 -3.04 -6.06 4.32
N ALA A 45 -2.40 -6.03 5.49
CA ALA A 45 -3.10 -5.91 6.76
C ALA A 45 -3.94 -4.62 6.85
N GLN A 46 -3.43 -3.50 6.32
CA GLN A 46 -4.18 -2.25 6.25
C GLN A 46 -5.37 -2.29 5.29
N GLN A 47 -5.26 -3.02 4.19
CA GLN A 47 -6.40 -3.23 3.29
C GLN A 47 -7.49 -4.10 3.94
N GLU A 48 -7.09 -5.14 4.68
CA GLU A 48 -8.01 -6.05 5.37
C GLU A 48 -8.65 -5.40 6.61
N ALA A 49 -8.00 -4.40 7.19
CA ALA A 49 -8.54 -3.63 8.30
C ALA A 49 -9.85 -2.93 7.91
N GLN A 50 -10.85 -3.03 8.79
CA GLN A 50 -12.13 -2.37 8.59
C GLN A 50 -12.02 -0.88 8.94
N HIS A 51 -11.62 -0.09 7.95
CA HIS A 51 -11.62 1.37 8.09
C HIS A 51 -13.05 1.91 8.06
N ARG A 52 -13.36 2.82 9.00
CA ARG A 52 -14.71 3.40 9.13
C ARG A 52 -15.06 4.26 7.92
N ASP A 53 -14.14 5.14 7.51
CA ASP A 53 -14.47 6.25 6.60
C ASP A 53 -13.86 6.11 5.19
N ILE A 54 -12.95 5.15 4.99
CA ILE A 54 -12.26 4.94 3.71
C ILE A 54 -12.50 3.55 3.13
N THR A 55 -12.31 3.43 1.82
CA THR A 55 -12.19 2.16 1.10
C THR A 55 -10.79 2.06 0.51
N ALA A 56 -10.06 1.00 0.85
CA ALA A 56 -8.71 0.73 0.36
C ALA A 56 -8.69 -0.39 -0.70
N PHE A 57 -7.75 -0.27 -1.63
CA PHE A 57 -7.51 -1.18 -2.75
C PHE A 57 -6.01 -1.44 -2.88
N GLY A 58 -5.63 -2.50 -3.60
CA GLY A 58 -4.24 -2.98 -3.66
C GLY A 58 -3.99 -4.11 -2.66
N PRO A 59 -2.83 -4.17 -1.98
CA PRO A 59 -1.60 -3.50 -2.41
C PRO A 59 -1.17 -3.99 -3.80
N ASP A 60 -0.36 -3.20 -4.50
CA ASP A 60 0.28 -3.57 -5.77
C ASP A 60 1.75 -3.10 -5.79
N LEU A 61 2.51 -3.60 -6.76
CA LEU A 61 3.93 -3.30 -6.92
C LEU A 61 4.19 -2.25 -7.99
N PHE A 62 5.11 -1.36 -7.67
CA PHE A 62 5.51 -0.24 -8.51
C PHE A 62 7.03 -0.17 -8.59
N ARG A 63 7.54 0.31 -9.72
CA ARG A 63 8.96 0.53 -9.93
C ARG A 63 9.20 1.68 -10.90
N GLY A 64 10.35 2.29 -10.78
CA GLY A 64 10.83 3.30 -11.70
C GLY A 64 12.34 3.48 -11.61
N PHE A 65 12.90 4.19 -12.57
CA PHE A 65 14.35 4.37 -12.71
C PHE A 65 14.79 5.84 -12.56
N LEU A 66 13.84 6.77 -12.48
CA LEU A 66 14.10 8.21 -12.48
C LEU A 66 13.47 8.89 -11.25
N PRO A 67 14.14 9.90 -10.63
CA PRO A 67 15.53 10.29 -10.90
C PRO A 67 16.57 9.25 -10.44
N HIS A 68 16.18 8.38 -9.49
CA HIS A 68 16.93 7.20 -9.10
C HIS A 68 16.05 5.95 -9.19
N ALA A 69 16.67 4.77 -9.20
CA ALA A 69 15.94 3.51 -9.13
C ALA A 69 15.14 3.40 -7.84
N TRP A 70 13.88 3.01 -7.97
CA TRP A 70 13.00 2.77 -6.83
C TRP A 70 12.07 1.59 -7.09
N ALA A 71 11.77 0.86 -6.02
CA ALA A 71 10.72 -0.14 -5.96
C ALA A 71 9.74 0.26 -4.85
N GLY A 72 8.47 -0.07 -4.98
CA GLY A 72 7.46 0.27 -3.99
C GLY A 72 6.33 -0.72 -3.93
N VAL A 73 5.79 -0.88 -2.73
CA VAL A 73 4.49 -1.49 -2.50
C VAL A 73 3.54 -0.39 -2.06
N ALA A 74 2.40 -0.26 -2.73
CA ALA A 74 1.43 0.76 -2.36
C ALA A 74 -0.01 0.23 -2.42
N LEU A 75 -0.82 0.74 -1.49
CA LEU A 75 -2.27 0.67 -1.54
C LEU A 75 -2.82 2.05 -1.91
N TRP A 76 -3.99 2.10 -2.50
CA TRP A 76 -4.69 3.34 -2.76
C TRP A 76 -6.07 3.30 -2.11
N TYR A 77 -6.54 4.45 -1.65
CA TYR A 77 -7.76 4.56 -0.90
C TYR A 77 -8.50 5.85 -1.21
N LYS A 78 -9.80 5.85 -0.92
CA LYS A 78 -10.64 7.04 -0.98
C LYS A 78 -11.67 7.03 0.14
N SER A 79 -12.25 8.20 0.43
CA SER A 79 -13.41 8.30 1.29
C SER A 79 -14.57 7.44 0.77
N LYS A 80 -15.34 6.86 1.68
CA LYS A 80 -16.55 6.11 1.34
C LYS A 80 -17.59 7.04 0.78
N GLY A 81 -18.22 6.63 -0.31
CA GLY A 81 -19.25 7.42 -1.00
C GLY A 81 -19.06 7.41 -2.51
N TYR A 82 -20.13 7.82 -3.19
CA TYR A 82 -20.19 7.77 -4.64
C TYR A 82 -19.37 8.88 -5.32
N TYR A 83 -19.30 10.05 -4.70
CA TYR A 83 -18.76 11.26 -5.32
C TYR A 83 -17.24 11.47 -5.15
N PHE A 84 -16.56 10.69 -4.31
CA PHE A 84 -15.12 10.84 -4.04
C PHE A 84 -14.24 10.13 -5.08
N TYR A 85 -14.43 10.41 -6.37
CA TYR A 85 -13.60 9.86 -7.45
C TYR A 85 -12.60 10.87 -8.01
N ASP A 86 -12.77 12.13 -7.67
CA ASP A 86 -11.94 13.26 -8.06
C ASP A 86 -10.53 13.16 -7.46
N GLN A 87 -10.43 12.60 -6.25
CA GLN A 87 -9.17 12.37 -5.57
C GLN A 87 -9.09 10.99 -4.91
N ILE A 88 -7.94 10.35 -5.04
CA ILE A 88 -7.54 9.21 -4.21
C ILE A 88 -6.27 9.55 -3.45
N GLN A 89 -6.01 8.79 -2.40
CA GLN A 89 -4.76 8.80 -1.67
C GLN A 89 -4.00 7.50 -1.95
N LEU A 90 -2.69 7.61 -2.06
CA LEU A 90 -1.75 6.50 -2.15
C LEU A 90 -1.01 6.43 -0.83
N LEU A 91 -1.00 5.26 -0.19
CA LEU A 91 -0.13 4.95 0.95
C LEU A 91 0.81 3.84 0.52
N GLY A 92 2.10 4.04 0.72
CA GLY A 92 3.08 3.05 0.30
C GLY A 92 4.32 3.00 1.15
N ILE A 93 5.11 1.97 0.87
CA ILE A 93 6.46 1.76 1.37
C ILE A 93 7.33 1.58 0.13
N TRP A 94 8.40 2.36 0.05
CA TRP A 94 9.33 2.39 -1.08
C TRP A 94 10.74 2.11 -0.59
N ALA A 95 11.49 1.39 -1.42
CA ALA A 95 12.94 1.30 -1.36
C ALA A 95 13.49 2.13 -2.51
N LEU A 96 14.33 3.11 -2.20
CA LEU A 96 14.91 4.04 -3.15
C LEU A 96 16.42 3.90 -3.13
N ARG A 97 17.04 3.93 -4.30
CA ARG A 97 18.48 4.13 -4.40
C ARG A 97 18.77 5.63 -4.27
N ASN A 98 19.74 6.00 -3.47
CA ASN A 98 20.20 7.39 -3.36
C ASN A 98 21.48 7.63 -4.18
N ASP A 99 21.96 8.88 -4.19
CA ASP A 99 23.16 9.31 -4.94
C ASP A 99 24.44 8.55 -4.57
N ARG A 100 24.46 7.89 -3.40
CA ARG A 100 25.62 7.12 -2.90
C ARG A 100 25.46 5.62 -3.12
N GLU A 101 24.54 5.21 -4.00
CA GLU A 101 24.19 3.80 -4.26
C GLU A 101 23.62 3.05 -3.04
N ALA A 102 23.37 3.75 -1.94
CA ALA A 102 22.73 3.18 -0.76
C ALA A 102 21.22 3.15 -0.93
N ILE A 103 20.56 2.24 -0.20
CA ILE A 103 19.11 2.07 -0.24
C ILE A 103 18.50 2.82 0.94
N ASP A 104 17.50 3.65 0.67
CA ASP A 104 16.66 4.30 1.66
C ASP A 104 15.26 3.70 1.65
N ILE A 105 14.69 3.50 2.83
CA ILE A 105 13.30 3.08 3.03
C ILE A 105 12.47 4.29 3.37
N VAL A 106 11.36 4.46 2.66
CA VAL A 106 10.41 5.55 2.86
C VAL A 106 9.01 4.99 2.98
N CYS A 107 8.24 5.48 3.95
CA CYS A 107 6.79 5.28 4.01
C CYS A 107 6.10 6.64 4.00
N GLY A 108 4.98 6.75 3.28
CA GLY A 108 4.29 8.02 3.17
C GLY A 108 3.11 8.03 2.22
N LEU A 109 2.63 9.25 1.95
CA LEU A 109 1.32 9.48 1.34
C LEU A 109 1.40 10.32 0.07
N ARG A 110 0.51 10.08 -0.88
CA ARG A 110 0.34 10.97 -2.05
C ARG A 110 -1.13 11.10 -2.42
N ALA A 111 -1.61 12.33 -2.54
CA ALA A 111 -2.89 12.63 -3.16
C ALA A 111 -2.75 12.62 -4.69
N LEU A 112 -3.64 11.91 -5.38
CA LEU A 112 -3.72 11.83 -6.84
C LEU A 112 -5.08 12.35 -7.31
N ARG A 113 -5.07 13.21 -8.33
CA ARG A 113 -6.27 13.80 -8.93
C ARG A 113 -6.67 13.06 -10.19
N TYR A 114 -7.98 12.91 -10.39
CA TYR A 114 -8.52 12.28 -11.58
C TYR A 114 -8.05 13.01 -12.84
N ALA A 115 -7.55 12.27 -13.83
CA ALA A 115 -6.79 12.83 -14.95
C ALA A 115 -7.35 12.46 -16.33
N LEU A 116 -8.49 11.77 -16.38
CA LEU A 116 -9.18 11.45 -17.63
C LEU A 116 -10.20 12.57 -17.98
N PRO A 117 -10.41 12.83 -19.29
CA PRO A 117 -11.26 13.93 -19.74
C PRO A 117 -12.75 13.75 -19.39
N PHE A 118 -13.20 12.50 -19.24
CA PHE A 118 -14.59 12.18 -18.93
C PHE A 118 -14.65 11.12 -17.84
N PHE A 119 -15.57 11.29 -16.89
CA PHE A 119 -15.85 10.32 -15.86
C PHE A 119 -16.97 9.36 -16.30
N SER A 120 -16.67 8.05 -16.25
CA SER A 120 -17.67 6.98 -16.39
C SER A 120 -17.66 6.13 -15.13
N ALA A 121 -18.76 6.17 -14.37
CA ALA A 121 -18.85 5.49 -13.08
C ALA A 121 -18.64 3.97 -13.20
N GLU A 122 -19.29 3.34 -14.17
CA GLU A 122 -19.18 1.89 -14.40
C GLU A 122 -17.72 1.50 -14.70
N SER A 123 -17.10 2.19 -15.67
CA SER A 123 -15.70 1.96 -16.03
C SER A 123 -14.74 2.22 -14.85
N TYR A 124 -15.01 3.26 -14.07
CA TYR A 124 -14.22 3.62 -12.90
C TYR A 124 -14.27 2.53 -11.82
N TYR A 125 -15.46 2.11 -11.39
CA TYR A 125 -15.61 1.15 -10.29
C TYR A 125 -15.06 -0.24 -10.64
N HIS A 126 -15.11 -0.63 -11.91
CA HIS A 126 -14.48 -1.85 -12.38
C HIS A 126 -12.94 -1.77 -12.38
N ARG A 127 -12.37 -0.62 -12.76
CA ARG A 127 -10.91 -0.43 -12.89
C ARG A 127 -10.23 -0.12 -11.57
N ILE A 128 -10.78 0.78 -10.76
CA ILE A 128 -10.14 1.28 -9.54
C ILE A 128 -9.87 0.19 -8.50
N ARG A 129 -10.65 -0.90 -8.52
CA ARG A 129 -10.42 -2.06 -7.66
C ARG A 129 -9.15 -2.85 -8.03
N ARG A 130 -8.65 -2.67 -9.25
CA ARG A 130 -7.49 -3.40 -9.80
C ARG A 130 -6.27 -2.52 -9.92
N GLU A 131 -6.43 -1.29 -10.37
CA GLU A 131 -5.34 -0.32 -10.53
C GLU A 131 -5.85 1.13 -10.53
N PHE A 132 -5.00 2.08 -10.14
CA PHE A 132 -5.30 3.51 -10.22
C PHE A 132 -4.66 4.21 -11.43
N ARG A 133 -3.54 3.69 -11.95
CA ARG A 133 -2.67 4.38 -12.92
C ARG A 133 -3.42 4.92 -14.15
N THR A 134 -4.37 4.13 -14.66
CA THR A 134 -5.18 4.53 -15.82
C THR A 134 -6.07 5.75 -15.55
N CYS A 135 -6.68 5.85 -14.38
CA CYS A 135 -7.60 6.95 -14.05
C CYS A 135 -6.88 8.22 -13.59
N TYR A 136 -5.70 8.06 -12.97
CA TYR A 136 -4.98 9.14 -12.30
C TYR A 136 -3.65 9.52 -12.98
N LYS A 137 -3.27 8.81 -14.06
CA LYS A 137 -2.02 9.01 -14.82
C LYS A 137 -0.75 9.09 -13.96
N ASP A 138 -0.68 8.23 -12.95
CA ASP A 138 0.44 8.17 -12.01
C ASP A 138 1.14 6.81 -12.07
N ASN A 139 2.43 6.77 -11.76
CA ASN A 139 3.29 5.58 -11.86
C ASN A 139 3.55 4.89 -10.49
N GLY A 140 3.03 5.43 -9.39
CA GLY A 140 3.26 4.93 -8.03
C GLY A 140 4.57 5.37 -7.41
N GLN A 141 5.20 6.43 -7.93
CA GLN A 141 6.46 6.97 -7.40
C GLN A 141 6.36 7.37 -5.91
N PRO A 142 7.49 7.33 -5.18
CA PRO A 142 7.55 7.69 -3.76
C PRO A 142 7.17 9.16 -3.50
N PRO A 143 6.69 9.48 -2.28
CA PRO A 143 6.45 10.85 -1.87
C PRO A 143 7.75 11.61 -1.65
N THR A 144 7.68 12.93 -1.80
CA THR A 144 8.76 13.88 -1.49
C THR A 144 8.37 14.76 -0.30
N GLY A 145 9.38 15.32 0.38
CA GLY A 145 9.18 16.30 1.46
C GLY A 145 8.30 15.80 2.61
N GLU A 146 7.44 16.69 3.11
CA GLU A 146 6.58 16.49 4.29
C GLU A 146 5.57 15.35 4.16
N ARG A 147 5.36 14.82 2.95
CA ARG A 147 4.50 13.67 2.73
C ARG A 147 5.15 12.33 3.08
N ARG A 148 6.46 12.34 3.39
CA ARG A 148 7.17 11.20 3.98
C ARG A 148 6.85 11.15 5.47
N ARG A 149 6.19 10.07 5.90
CA ARG A 149 5.85 9.82 7.31
C ARG A 149 6.97 9.12 8.05
N TYR A 150 7.76 8.34 7.32
CA TYR A 150 8.95 7.66 7.82
C TYR A 150 10.01 7.62 6.73
N ALA A 151 11.27 7.79 7.10
CA ALA A 151 12.41 7.62 6.22
C ALA A 151 13.63 7.15 7.02
N CYS A 152 14.36 6.14 6.52
CA CYS A 152 15.63 5.71 7.08
C CYS A 152 16.52 5.09 6.02
N ALA A 153 17.84 5.06 6.25
CA ALA A 153 18.74 4.22 5.47
C ALA A 153 18.47 2.74 5.76
N TRP A 154 18.57 1.90 4.74
CA TRP A 154 18.49 0.45 4.87
C TRP A 154 19.77 -0.10 5.45
N GLU A 155 19.63 -0.91 6.50
CA GLU A 155 20.71 -1.69 7.08
C GLU A 155 20.15 -3.08 7.47
N PRO A 156 20.70 -4.19 6.93
CA PRO A 156 20.17 -5.53 7.17
C PRO A 156 20.06 -5.90 8.66
N THR A 157 21.03 -5.46 9.47
CA THR A 157 21.06 -5.65 10.94
C THR A 157 19.88 -4.98 11.65
N ARG A 158 19.35 -3.90 11.07
CA ARG A 158 18.23 -3.10 11.62
C ARG A 158 16.87 -3.51 11.05
N ARG A 159 16.80 -4.53 10.18
CA ARG A 159 15.56 -4.98 9.51
C ARG A 159 14.34 -5.06 10.44
N LEU A 160 14.50 -5.70 11.60
CA LEU A 160 13.40 -5.87 12.55
C LEU A 160 12.96 -4.55 13.20
N ALA A 161 13.92 -3.65 13.47
CA ALA A 161 13.61 -2.32 13.98
C ALA A 161 12.87 -1.48 12.93
N ILE A 162 13.36 -1.48 11.69
CA ILE A 162 12.71 -0.78 10.56
C ILE A 162 11.28 -1.28 10.38
N ARG A 163 11.08 -2.60 10.43
CA ARG A 163 9.74 -3.19 10.33
C ARG A 163 8.80 -2.70 11.44
N ARG A 164 9.28 -2.66 12.70
CA ARG A 164 8.48 -2.18 13.83
C ARG A 164 8.13 -0.70 13.66
N ASP A 165 9.08 0.13 13.26
CA ASP A 165 8.84 1.56 13.04
C ASP A 165 7.80 1.79 11.92
N LEU A 166 7.82 0.96 10.87
CA LEU A 166 6.81 0.97 9.81
C LEU A 166 5.44 0.50 10.32
N GLU A 167 5.39 -0.54 11.14
CA GLU A 167 4.14 -1.00 11.78
C GLU A 167 3.52 0.11 12.63
N GLU A 168 4.32 0.83 13.43
CA GLU A 168 3.88 1.98 14.22
C GLU A 168 3.39 3.14 13.33
N THR A 169 4.13 3.46 12.26
CA THR A 169 3.75 4.51 11.30
C THR A 169 2.41 4.20 10.64
N LEU A 170 2.18 2.95 10.23
CA LEU A 170 0.93 2.51 9.62
C LEU A 170 -0.22 2.47 10.62
N ALA A 171 0.03 2.09 11.88
CA ALA A 171 -0.97 2.14 12.93
C ALA A 171 -1.42 3.58 13.21
N GLN A 172 -0.49 4.54 13.27
CA GLN A 172 -0.81 5.96 13.42
C GLN A 172 -1.68 6.44 12.25
N TRP A 173 -1.30 6.12 11.01
CA TRP A 173 -2.13 6.45 9.84
C TRP A 173 -3.54 5.83 9.92
N ALA A 174 -3.67 4.58 10.36
CA ALA A 174 -4.96 3.89 10.42
C ALA A 174 -5.94 4.55 11.42
N THR A 175 -5.45 5.20 12.47
CA THR A 175 -6.30 5.94 13.42
C THR A 175 -6.86 7.24 12.83
N ARG A 176 -6.13 7.86 11.90
CA ARG A 176 -6.54 9.10 11.24
C ARG A 176 -6.08 9.12 9.77
N PRO A 177 -6.76 8.38 8.88
CA PRO A 177 -6.45 8.42 7.47
C PRO A 177 -6.72 9.82 6.92
N GLU A 178 -5.80 10.37 6.13
CA GLU A 178 -6.02 11.64 5.44
C GLU A 178 -7.20 11.51 4.48
N GLN A 179 -8.23 12.32 4.67
CA GLN A 179 -9.32 12.42 3.72
C GLN A 179 -8.88 13.35 2.59
N GLY A 180 -9.07 12.92 1.34
CA GLY A 180 -8.87 13.81 0.21
C GLY A 180 -9.80 15.02 0.35
N THR A 181 -9.21 16.19 0.57
CA THR A 181 -9.90 17.49 0.53
C THR A 181 -10.02 17.96 -0.91
#